data_AF-A0A960PKY2-F1
#
_entry.id   AF-A0A960PKY2-F1
#
_cell.length_a   1.000
_cell.length_b   1.000
_cell.length_c   1.000
_cell.angle_alpha   90.00
_cell.angle_beta   90.00
_cell.angle_gamma   90.00
#
_symmetry.space_group_name_H-M   'P 1'
#
loop_
_entity.id
_entity.type
_entity.pdbx_description
1 polymer ?
#
loop_
_entity_poly.entity_id
_entity_poly.type
_entity_poly.pdbx_seq_one_letter_code
_entity_poly.pdbx_strand_id
1 'polypeptide(L)'
;MTDEHFFGELAPVASLLDRPRQAQRSAATRRTATSQRSQRSTRTDQRTKSTPRPGARRIAPQSHEVTPNRGAPRRPQPSRTARAQQPATPERRATPSRSQGQKSTGGLGQGHNKASGHSRRVQAEPLKAIAEPKQPRALVTTSELRRRSVRRMMWILVVVAILATYLGVTLVNAQVLGTSRSLAWGESQRDGDRELPASRGAIYDRNGQALALSVAQPRAIADPANIKHPGATAKALAPILGVERVSLEKDLNSKTRYKVLSENLTDKQVAAIHAGVTEGTIEGIAIEDKYVRSNPNGDLALGVIGRSLADGQTDVAGNEGGISGLEKSFDKYLTGTAGKYFYEQDVWGNPIAGGSRSTIPAVQGADLFLTLDEALQYEAERSISDAVASSGADSAQAVIMVPSTGEILAMASVTADEDGKVHVSRDNKPVTAVFEPGSVNKMITIAGAMEEGVVSPETVLDVPDHLQIYDAEFHDSHPHPAAAWSTTEILYTSSNIGTIKIAQRLGSEKVDKYLRDFGFGATTGLGFPAEEDGIMKDLEDWSGVDIGTMPIGQGISVT
;
A
#
# COMPACT_ATOMS: atom_id res chain seq x y z
N MET A 1 -25.87 -33.35 36.53
CA MET A 1 -26.53 -32.05 36.70
C MET A 1 -25.62 -31.08 35.93
N THR A 2 -25.78 -30.89 34.62
CA THR A 2 -27.01 -30.48 33.87
C THR A 2 -27.48 -29.09 34.35
N ASP A 3 -27.81 -28.12 33.50
CA ASP A 3 -28.29 -28.12 32.10
C ASP A 3 -27.62 -26.95 31.28
N GLU A 4 -27.87 -26.61 30.00
CA GLU A 4 -28.86 -27.02 28.97
C GLU A 4 -28.35 -26.75 27.51
N HIS A 5 -29.26 -26.83 26.52
CA HIS A 5 -29.14 -26.64 25.05
C HIS A 5 -28.40 -25.35 24.58
N PHE A 6 -27.85 -25.25 23.36
CA PHE A 6 -28.47 -25.50 22.04
C PHE A 6 -27.48 -25.90 20.92
N PHE A 7 -27.95 -26.72 19.96
CA PHE A 7 -27.31 -26.97 18.67
C PHE A 7 -28.38 -27.35 17.63
N GLY A 8 -28.27 -26.86 16.39
CA GLY A 8 -29.11 -27.17 15.24
C GLY A 8 -28.74 -26.23 14.09
N GLU A 9 -28.18 -26.66 12.96
CA GLU A 9 -28.64 -27.65 11.97
C GLU A 9 -29.71 -27.09 11.01
N LEU A 10 -29.27 -26.78 9.78
CA LEU A 10 -30.11 -26.68 8.59
C LEU A 10 -29.45 -27.47 7.45
N ALA A 11 -30.28 -28.19 6.70
CA ALA A 11 -29.88 -29.23 5.75
C ALA A 11 -29.70 -28.69 4.31
N PRO A 12 -29.01 -29.42 3.41
CA PRO A 12 -28.67 -28.92 2.08
C PRO A 12 -29.81 -29.04 1.06
N VAL A 13 -29.83 -28.12 0.09
CA VAL A 13 -30.62 -28.25 -1.16
C VAL A 13 -29.67 -28.60 -2.30
N ALA A 14 -30.00 -29.63 -3.08
CA ALA A 14 -29.17 -30.14 -4.17
C ALA A 14 -29.97 -30.32 -5.46
N SER A 15 -29.24 -30.49 -6.58
CA SER A 15 -29.73 -31.00 -7.87
C SER A 15 -30.78 -30.19 -8.63
N LEU A 16 -30.33 -29.35 -9.59
CA LEU A 16 -31.07 -29.14 -10.85
C LEU A 16 -30.20 -28.66 -12.04
N LEU A 17 -29.02 -29.26 -12.24
CA LEU A 17 -28.14 -28.99 -13.40
C LEU A 17 -27.61 -30.28 -14.04
N ASP A 18 -28.44 -30.94 -14.86
CA ASP A 18 -27.94 -31.81 -15.94
C ASP A 18 -28.94 -31.88 -17.12
N ARG A 19 -28.62 -31.17 -18.21
CA ARG A 19 -29.10 -31.44 -19.58
C ARG A 19 -28.05 -30.94 -20.61
N PRO A 20 -27.58 -31.78 -21.54
CA PRO A 20 -26.54 -31.40 -22.50
C PRO A 20 -27.09 -30.55 -23.66
N ARG A 21 -26.36 -29.49 -24.04
CA ARG A 21 -26.58 -28.73 -25.28
C ARG A 21 -26.04 -29.50 -26.49
N GLN A 22 -26.86 -30.37 -27.09
CA GLN A 22 -26.67 -30.83 -28.47
C GLN A 22 -27.69 -30.19 -29.42
N ALA A 23 -27.28 -30.05 -30.69
CA ALA A 23 -28.01 -29.51 -31.85
C ALA A 23 -27.98 -27.98 -32.07
N GLN A 24 -26.92 -27.51 -32.75
CA GLN A 24 -27.03 -26.61 -33.92
C GLN A 24 -25.74 -26.60 -34.76
N ARG A 25 -25.57 -27.64 -35.59
CA ARG A 25 -24.65 -27.65 -36.75
C ARG A 25 -25.45 -28.09 -37.98
N SER A 26 -25.98 -27.14 -38.75
CA SER A 26 -26.41 -27.32 -40.15
C SER A 26 -26.84 -25.98 -40.74
N ALA A 27 -26.62 -25.83 -42.06
CA ALA A 27 -26.73 -24.60 -42.84
C ALA A 27 -25.77 -23.46 -42.41
N ALA A 28 -25.13 -22.69 -43.31
CA ALA A 28 -25.14 -22.77 -44.77
C ALA A 28 -23.72 -22.66 -45.34
N THR A 29 -23.38 -23.53 -46.31
CA THR A 29 -22.19 -23.37 -47.16
C THR A 29 -22.42 -24.07 -48.50
N ARG A 30 -22.81 -23.32 -49.53
CA ARG A 30 -22.46 -23.50 -50.97
C ARG A 30 -23.39 -22.71 -51.90
N ARG A 31 -22.83 -21.69 -52.55
CA ARG A 31 -22.81 -21.45 -54.02
C ARG A 31 -22.04 -20.14 -54.25
N THR A 32 -20.78 -20.18 -54.67
CA THR A 32 -20.34 -20.18 -56.09
C THR A 32 -21.02 -19.04 -56.88
N ALA A 33 -20.43 -17.86 -57.07
CA ALA A 33 -19.18 -17.51 -57.77
C ALA A 33 -19.41 -17.07 -59.24
N THR A 34 -18.41 -16.36 -59.79
CA THR A 34 -18.28 -15.87 -61.19
C THR A 34 -18.71 -14.41 -61.45
N SER A 35 -17.73 -13.51 -61.44
CA SER A 35 -17.41 -12.70 -62.63
C SER A 35 -15.99 -12.11 -62.50
N GLN A 36 -15.25 -12.03 -63.60
CA GLN A 36 -13.93 -11.40 -63.66
C GLN A 36 -13.87 -10.38 -64.82
N ARG A 37 -13.07 -9.32 -64.59
CA ARG A 37 -12.21 -8.66 -65.59
C ARG A 37 -12.88 -7.88 -66.74
N SER A 38 -12.68 -6.56 -66.70
CA SER A 38 -12.22 -5.82 -67.89
C SER A 38 -11.31 -4.65 -67.49
N GLN A 39 -10.39 -4.27 -68.38
CA GLN A 39 -9.49 -3.12 -68.25
C GLN A 39 -9.34 -2.43 -69.61
N ARG A 40 -9.60 -1.11 -69.66
CA ARG A 40 -8.99 -0.05 -70.51
C ARG A 40 -9.91 1.19 -70.43
N SER A 41 -9.48 2.45 -70.33
CA SER A 41 -8.29 3.22 -70.75
C SER A 41 -8.61 4.15 -71.93
N THR A 42 -8.47 5.46 -71.69
CA THR A 42 -8.18 6.50 -72.68
C THR A 42 -7.36 7.62 -72.02
N ARG A 43 -6.61 8.40 -72.80
CA ARG A 43 -5.65 9.40 -72.33
C ARG A 43 -5.57 10.59 -73.31
N THR A 44 -5.80 11.80 -72.78
CA THR A 44 -5.52 13.11 -73.40
C THR A 44 -5.31 14.10 -72.23
N ASP A 45 -4.28 14.96 -72.08
CA ASP A 45 -3.16 15.49 -72.89
C ASP A 45 -3.34 16.92 -73.46
N GLN A 46 -2.20 17.62 -73.62
CA GLN A 46 -2.01 19.04 -73.97
C GLN A 46 -2.40 20.09 -72.90
N ARG A 47 -1.89 21.34 -72.92
CA ARG A 47 -0.51 21.86 -72.69
C ARG A 47 -0.46 23.37 -73.06
N THR A 48 0.21 24.23 -72.26
CA THR A 48 0.54 25.67 -72.53
C THR A 48 -0.64 26.66 -72.67
N LYS A 49 -0.58 28.00 -72.47
CA LYS A 49 0.44 29.09 -72.26
C LYS A 49 -0.32 30.32 -71.64
N SER A 50 0.23 31.44 -71.11
CA SER A 50 1.41 31.73 -70.24
C SER A 50 1.56 33.25 -69.93
N THR A 51 1.83 33.65 -68.66
CA THR A 51 2.51 34.92 -68.21
C THR A 51 1.80 36.29 -68.44
N PRO A 52 2.14 37.42 -67.72
CA PRO A 52 3.42 37.74 -67.05
C PRO A 52 3.41 38.28 -65.58
N ARG A 53 4.65 38.59 -65.14
CA ARG A 53 5.26 39.02 -63.85
C ARG A 53 5.32 40.58 -63.70
N PRO A 54 6.04 41.24 -62.74
CA PRO A 54 6.98 40.77 -61.66
C PRO A 54 6.93 41.44 -60.25
N GLY A 55 7.60 40.80 -59.27
CA GLY A 55 8.42 41.49 -58.22
C GLY A 55 8.03 41.28 -56.74
N ALA A 56 8.94 41.21 -55.75
CA ALA A 56 10.39 40.96 -55.78
C ALA A 56 10.97 40.46 -54.42
N ARG A 57 12.04 39.65 -54.46
CA ARG A 57 13.08 39.32 -53.44
C ARG A 57 12.77 39.32 -51.91
N ARG A 58 12.44 38.12 -51.41
CA ARG A 58 13.17 37.28 -50.42
C ARG A 58 14.44 37.85 -49.70
N ILE A 59 14.62 37.42 -48.42
CA ILE A 59 15.84 37.25 -47.57
C ILE A 59 15.85 38.11 -46.27
N ALA A 60 16.25 37.49 -45.14
CA ALA A 60 16.42 38.08 -43.79
C ALA A 60 17.92 38.38 -43.48
N PRO A 61 18.33 39.03 -42.37
CA PRO A 61 18.43 38.33 -41.05
C PRO A 61 18.40 39.22 -39.76
N GLN A 62 18.49 38.54 -38.60
CA GLN A 62 19.25 38.86 -37.36
C GLN A 62 19.16 40.23 -36.62
N SER A 63 18.81 40.12 -35.32
CA SER A 63 19.36 40.79 -34.10
C SER A 63 19.83 42.26 -34.09
N HIS A 64 19.45 43.00 -33.04
CA HIS A 64 20.43 43.59 -32.10
C HIS A 64 19.85 43.97 -30.72
N GLU A 65 20.76 44.29 -29.80
CA GLU A 65 20.63 44.53 -28.36
C GLU A 65 20.75 46.03 -28.04
N VAL A 66 19.93 46.58 -27.11
CA VAL A 66 20.15 47.92 -26.51
C VAL A 66 19.64 47.98 -25.06
N THR A 67 20.47 48.52 -24.16
CA THR A 67 20.15 49.15 -22.86
C THR A 67 21.01 50.44 -22.74
N PRO A 68 20.96 51.30 -21.69
CA PRO A 68 20.17 51.27 -20.45
C PRO A 68 19.48 52.63 -20.10
N ASN A 69 18.90 52.81 -18.88
CA ASN A 69 19.54 53.57 -17.76
C ASN A 69 18.63 53.82 -16.53
N ARG A 70 19.21 53.73 -15.32
CA ARG A 70 18.85 54.34 -14.00
C ARG A 70 17.39 54.49 -13.51
N GLY A 71 17.12 53.86 -12.37
CA GLY A 71 16.12 54.31 -11.37
C GLY A 71 16.08 53.41 -10.12
N ALA A 72 16.43 53.92 -8.94
CA ALA A 72 16.37 53.17 -7.65
C ALA A 72 16.11 54.14 -6.48
N PRO A 73 15.45 53.71 -5.38
CA PRO A 73 16.26 53.30 -4.22
C PRO A 73 15.69 52.18 -3.31
N ARG A 74 16.62 51.37 -2.79
CA ARG A 74 16.72 50.75 -1.43
C ARG A 74 15.45 50.40 -0.61
N ARG A 75 15.21 49.08 -0.48
CA ARG A 75 15.35 48.24 0.76
C ARG A 75 15.22 48.92 2.15
N PRO A 76 14.60 48.24 3.16
CA PRO A 76 15.27 47.07 3.76
C PRO A 76 14.40 45.87 4.19
N GLN A 77 15.03 44.69 4.26
CA GLN A 77 14.58 43.54 5.05
C GLN A 77 15.10 43.69 6.50
N PRO A 78 14.39 43.20 7.53
CA PRO A 78 14.95 43.02 8.86
C PRO A 78 15.78 41.73 8.94
N SER A 79 17.03 41.81 9.41
CA SER A 79 17.88 40.64 9.69
C SER A 79 18.81 40.90 10.88
N ARG A 80 18.45 40.44 12.08
CA ARG A 80 19.28 40.47 13.32
C ARG A 80 18.70 39.51 14.37
N THR A 81 19.45 38.95 15.33
CA THR A 81 20.87 38.48 15.44
C THR A 81 21.00 37.81 16.81
N ALA A 82 21.91 36.83 16.96
CA ALA A 82 22.32 36.24 18.26
C ALA A 82 21.21 35.38 18.93
N ARG A 83 21.50 34.52 19.92
CA ARG A 83 22.65 34.51 20.85
C ARG A 83 23.04 33.09 21.27
N ALA A 84 24.34 32.83 21.38
CA ALA A 84 24.88 31.60 21.95
C ALA A 84 24.98 31.70 23.48
N GLN A 85 24.77 30.58 24.19
CA GLN A 85 25.48 30.24 25.45
C GLN A 85 25.10 28.85 25.96
N GLN A 86 26.10 27.98 26.14
CA GLN A 86 26.13 27.09 27.31
C GLN A 86 26.44 27.96 28.54
N PRO A 87 25.96 27.59 29.72
CA PRO A 87 26.89 27.42 30.83
C PRO A 87 26.66 26.10 31.60
N ALA A 88 27.58 25.80 32.52
CA ALA A 88 27.59 24.57 33.30
C ALA A 88 26.71 24.63 34.57
N THR A 89 26.62 23.47 35.23
CA THR A 89 26.12 23.23 36.61
C THR A 89 26.68 24.23 37.63
N PRO A 90 25.97 24.43 38.77
CA PRO A 90 26.47 23.76 39.98
C PRO A 90 25.40 23.31 41.00
N GLU A 91 25.73 22.23 41.74
CA GLU A 91 25.34 21.91 43.14
C GLU A 91 23.82 21.89 43.55
N ARG A 92 23.36 21.21 44.61
CA ARG A 92 24.03 20.88 45.89
C ARG A 92 23.29 19.83 46.75
N ARG A 93 24.07 18.92 47.38
CA ARG A 93 23.77 18.16 48.64
C ARG A 93 22.55 17.17 48.63
N ALA A 94 22.54 16.07 49.40
CA ALA A 94 23.52 15.57 50.38
C ALA A 94 23.47 14.02 50.60
N THR A 95 24.64 13.35 50.47
CA THR A 95 25.32 12.43 51.45
C THR A 95 24.55 11.39 52.31
N PRO A 96 25.23 10.35 52.86
CA PRO A 96 26.35 9.53 52.32
C PRO A 96 26.33 8.02 52.73
N SER A 97 27.15 7.16 52.10
CA SER A 97 27.87 6.00 52.72
C SER A 97 28.53 5.11 51.63
N ARG A 98 29.74 4.51 51.74
CA ARG A 98 30.97 4.75 52.54
C ARG A 98 32.10 3.82 52.05
N SER A 99 33.27 4.36 51.60
CA SER A 99 34.61 3.70 51.39
C SER A 99 34.72 2.43 50.49
N GLN A 100 35.81 2.06 49.80
CA GLN A 100 37.12 2.58 49.34
C GLN A 100 37.61 1.54 48.30
N GLY A 101 38.29 1.78 47.16
CA GLY A 101 39.39 2.70 46.85
C GLY A 101 40.71 2.12 47.40
N GLN A 102 41.50 1.25 46.75
CA GLN A 102 41.91 1.01 45.35
C GLN A 102 42.90 2.05 44.75
N LYS A 103 44.14 1.60 44.47
CA LYS A 103 45.22 2.12 43.58
C LYS A 103 46.50 1.29 43.90
N SER A 104 47.41 0.79 43.03
CA SER A 104 48.06 1.25 41.76
C SER A 104 48.87 2.53 41.94
N THR A 105 50.17 2.67 41.65
CA THR A 105 51.17 1.99 40.78
C THR A 105 52.54 1.99 41.51
N GLY A 106 53.67 1.39 41.14
CA GLY A 106 54.26 0.93 39.86
C GLY A 106 55.56 1.70 39.58
N GLY A 107 56.68 1.03 39.28
CA GLY A 107 57.93 1.64 38.77
C GLY A 107 59.25 1.21 39.42
N LEU A 108 60.31 1.12 38.58
CA LEU A 108 61.76 1.09 38.89
C LEU A 108 62.33 -0.16 39.66
N GLY A 109 63.62 -0.51 39.55
CA GLY A 109 64.63 -0.07 38.58
C GLY A 109 66.11 -0.11 39.03
N GLN A 110 66.81 -1.24 38.77
CA GLN A 110 68.29 -1.42 38.78
C GLN A 110 69.11 -1.28 40.10
N GLY A 111 70.34 -1.83 40.07
CA GLY A 111 71.35 -1.89 41.16
C GLY A 111 71.52 -3.31 41.75
N HIS A 112 72.53 -4.13 41.44
CA HIS A 112 73.99 -4.03 41.75
C HIS A 112 74.25 -3.88 43.28
N ASN A 113 75.05 -4.70 43.97
CA ASN A 113 76.36 -5.27 43.59
C ASN A 113 76.80 -6.54 44.40
N LYS A 114 77.74 -7.30 43.82
CA LYS A 114 78.88 -8.07 44.42
C LYS A 114 78.74 -8.88 45.74
N ALA A 115 78.75 -10.21 45.57
CA ALA A 115 79.86 -11.16 45.86
C ALA A 115 80.61 -11.21 47.22
N SER A 116 81.11 -12.44 47.51
CA SER A 116 81.85 -12.92 48.70
C SER A 116 81.03 -13.00 50.00
N GLY A 117 81.13 -14.03 50.86
CA GLY A 117 81.89 -15.28 50.79
C GLY A 117 82.99 -15.38 51.84
N HIS A 118 82.81 -16.23 52.88
CA HIS A 118 83.84 -16.59 53.86
C HIS A 118 83.60 -17.98 54.48
N SER A 119 84.66 -18.58 55.03
CA SER A 119 84.77 -20.01 55.35
C SER A 119 84.49 -20.37 56.83
N ARG A 120 84.37 -21.67 57.14
CA ARG A 120 84.04 -22.20 58.48
C ARG A 120 85.02 -23.29 58.96
N ARG A 121 85.81 -23.02 60.01
CA ARG A 121 86.71 -23.96 60.75
C ARG A 121 87.17 -23.28 62.08
N VAL A 122 87.51 -23.97 63.18
CA VAL A 122 87.27 -25.37 63.63
C VAL A 122 87.54 -25.52 65.15
N GLN A 123 86.95 -26.54 65.81
CA GLN A 123 87.28 -27.07 67.17
C GLN A 123 87.05 -26.11 68.38
N ALA A 124 86.94 -26.57 69.65
CA ALA A 124 87.17 -27.91 70.24
C ALA A 124 86.06 -28.37 71.24
N GLU A 125 86.24 -29.55 71.84
CA GLU A 125 85.32 -30.30 72.75
C GLU A 125 85.73 -30.13 74.26
N PRO A 126 85.10 -30.73 75.33
CA PRO A 126 84.73 -32.16 75.45
C PRO A 126 83.44 -32.58 76.23
N LEU A 127 83.16 -33.89 76.14
CA LEU A 127 82.14 -34.76 76.78
C LEU A 127 81.87 -34.66 78.30
N LYS A 128 80.67 -35.11 78.74
CA LYS A 128 80.51 -35.94 79.96
C LYS A 128 79.23 -36.80 80.09
N ALA A 129 79.42 -38.12 80.23
CA ALA A 129 78.60 -39.14 80.92
C ALA A 129 77.14 -39.45 80.48
N ILE A 130 76.64 -40.65 80.87
CA ILE A 130 75.38 -41.29 80.44
C ILE A 130 74.61 -41.87 81.64
N ALA A 131 73.29 -41.61 81.72
CA ALA A 131 72.26 -42.32 82.52
C ALA A 131 70.86 -41.75 82.14
N GLU A 132 69.70 -42.42 82.25
CA GLU A 132 69.33 -43.85 82.36
C GLU A 132 67.84 -43.98 81.89
N PRO A 133 67.35 -45.11 81.35
CA PRO A 133 66.09 -45.13 80.58
C PRO A 133 64.93 -45.96 81.17
N LYS A 134 63.81 -45.29 81.51
CA LYS A 134 62.39 -45.77 81.57
C LYS A 134 61.50 -44.65 82.16
N GLN A 135 60.20 -44.48 81.88
CA GLN A 135 59.13 -45.32 81.29
C GLN A 135 58.23 -44.52 80.29
N PRO A 136 57.32 -45.16 79.52
CA PRO A 136 56.67 -44.54 78.35
C PRO A 136 55.37 -43.75 78.64
N ARG A 137 54.91 -42.98 77.64
CA ARG A 137 53.54 -42.43 77.55
C ARG A 137 52.75 -43.09 76.43
N ALA A 138 51.42 -43.18 76.59
CA ALA A 138 50.56 -44.02 75.78
C ALA A 138 50.44 -43.58 74.30
N LEU A 139 50.39 -44.56 73.40
CA LEU A 139 50.20 -44.37 71.97
C LEU A 139 48.71 -44.19 71.63
N VAL A 140 48.34 -43.07 71.01
CA VAL A 140 47.05 -42.93 70.31
C VAL A 140 47.03 -43.93 69.17
N THR A 141 46.06 -44.85 69.15
CA THR A 141 46.11 -45.99 68.23
C THR A 141 45.97 -45.57 66.76
N THR A 142 46.72 -46.24 65.89
CA THR A 142 46.72 -46.01 64.43
C THR A 142 45.35 -46.23 63.77
N SER A 143 44.42 -46.89 64.48
CA SER A 143 43.06 -47.14 64.01
C SER A 143 42.25 -45.86 63.79
N GLU A 144 42.39 -44.84 64.65
CA GLU A 144 41.52 -43.65 64.60
C GLU A 144 41.88 -42.73 63.43
N LEU A 145 43.17 -42.54 63.18
CA LEU A 145 43.67 -41.78 62.03
C LEU A 145 43.26 -42.43 60.71
N ARG A 146 43.32 -43.77 60.62
CA ARG A 146 42.81 -44.54 59.48
C ARG A 146 41.29 -44.38 59.34
N ARG A 147 40.51 -44.40 60.43
CA ARG A 147 39.05 -44.23 60.39
C ARG A 147 38.62 -42.82 59.97
N ARG A 148 39.38 -41.78 60.36
CA ARG A 148 39.15 -40.39 59.94
C ARG A 148 39.53 -40.12 58.48
N SER A 149 40.67 -40.66 58.01
CA SER A 149 41.09 -40.53 56.61
C SER A 149 40.18 -41.29 55.64
N VAL A 150 39.80 -42.54 55.96
CA VAL A 150 38.82 -43.29 55.15
C VAL A 150 37.46 -42.58 55.10
N ARG A 151 36.98 -42.01 56.22
CA ARG A 151 35.74 -41.19 56.21
C ARG A 151 35.84 -39.97 55.30
N ARG A 152 36.98 -39.26 55.28
CA ARG A 152 37.20 -38.13 54.35
C ARG A 152 37.23 -38.59 52.88
N MET A 153 37.90 -39.71 52.60
CA MET A 153 37.95 -40.30 51.26
C MET A 153 36.56 -40.73 50.76
N MET A 154 35.75 -41.34 51.63
CA MET A 154 34.35 -41.69 51.33
C MET A 154 33.50 -40.43 51.07
N TRP A 155 33.64 -39.37 51.85
CA TRP A 155 32.94 -38.10 51.60
C TRP A 155 33.34 -37.45 50.27
N ILE A 156 34.63 -37.47 49.91
CA ILE A 156 35.09 -36.99 48.60
C ILE A 156 34.51 -37.84 47.48
N LEU A 157 34.51 -39.18 47.61
CA LEU A 157 33.87 -40.08 46.64
C LEU A 157 32.36 -39.82 46.48
N VAL A 158 31.64 -39.57 47.57
CA VAL A 158 30.21 -39.22 47.53
C VAL A 158 29.98 -37.87 46.84
N VAL A 159 30.79 -36.84 47.14
CA VAL A 159 30.70 -35.54 46.46
C VAL A 159 31.03 -35.64 44.96
N VAL A 160 32.05 -36.42 44.59
CA VAL A 160 32.40 -36.69 43.19
C VAL A 160 31.30 -37.49 42.48
N ALA A 161 30.69 -38.48 43.15
CA ALA A 161 29.58 -39.24 42.59
C ALA A 161 28.32 -38.38 42.39
N ILE A 162 28.01 -37.49 43.34
CA ILE A 162 26.91 -36.52 43.21
C ILE A 162 27.19 -35.55 42.05
N LEU A 163 28.42 -35.02 41.94
CA LEU A 163 28.80 -34.12 40.85
C LEU A 163 28.75 -34.81 39.48
N ALA A 164 29.25 -36.05 39.39
CA ALA A 164 29.17 -36.87 38.18
C ALA A 164 27.72 -37.22 37.80
N THR A 165 26.87 -37.50 38.79
CA THR A 165 25.43 -37.73 38.58
C THR A 165 24.73 -36.45 38.11
N TYR A 166 25.05 -35.29 38.70
CA TYR A 166 24.51 -33.99 38.28
C TYR A 166 24.94 -33.63 36.85
N LEU A 167 26.21 -33.82 36.50
CA LEU A 167 26.72 -33.64 35.14
C LEU A 167 26.07 -34.63 34.15
N GLY A 168 25.90 -35.89 34.54
CA GLY A 168 25.21 -36.91 33.74
C GLY A 168 23.74 -36.58 33.48
N VAL A 169 22.99 -36.17 34.52
CA VAL A 169 21.59 -35.70 34.38
C VAL A 169 21.52 -34.42 33.53
N THR A 170 22.48 -33.50 33.66
CA THR A 170 22.55 -32.29 32.83
C THR A 170 22.83 -32.64 31.36
N LEU A 171 23.72 -33.60 31.09
CA LEU A 171 24.01 -34.12 29.75
C LEU A 171 22.80 -34.83 29.14
N VAL A 172 22.13 -35.71 29.89
CA VAL A 172 20.90 -36.39 29.43
C VAL A 172 19.78 -35.37 29.18
N ASN A 173 19.63 -34.36 30.03
CA ASN A 173 18.67 -33.28 29.80
C ASN A 173 19.01 -32.52 28.51
N ALA A 174 20.27 -32.15 28.27
CA ALA A 174 20.68 -31.47 27.05
C ALA A 174 20.57 -32.34 25.78
N GLN A 175 20.91 -33.63 25.85
CA GLN A 175 21.03 -34.52 24.69
C GLN A 175 19.77 -35.35 24.38
N VAL A 176 18.84 -35.51 25.34
CA VAL A 176 17.63 -36.36 25.18
C VAL A 176 16.34 -35.57 25.34
N LEU A 177 16.30 -34.53 26.19
CA LEU A 177 15.13 -33.65 26.35
C LEU A 177 15.31 -32.33 25.58
N GLY A 178 16.55 -31.86 25.44
CA GLY A 178 16.91 -30.67 24.67
C GLY A 178 17.08 -30.93 23.17
N THR A 179 17.17 -32.18 22.72
CA THR A 179 17.53 -32.54 21.33
C THR A 179 16.58 -31.93 20.31
N SER A 180 15.26 -31.99 20.55
CA SER A 180 14.27 -31.39 19.65
C SER A 180 14.42 -29.87 19.54
N ARG A 181 14.68 -29.17 20.65
CA ARG A 181 14.95 -27.72 20.66
C ARG A 181 16.29 -27.39 20.00
N SER A 182 17.34 -28.18 20.22
CA SER A 182 18.67 -27.96 19.64
C SER A 182 18.75 -28.31 18.16
N LEU A 183 17.98 -29.31 17.70
CA LEU A 183 17.80 -29.61 16.28
C LEU A 183 17.00 -28.49 15.61
N ALA A 184 15.83 -28.11 16.13
CA ALA A 184 15.05 -27.01 15.59
C ALA A 184 15.82 -25.67 15.57
N TRP A 185 16.68 -25.39 16.56
CA TRP A 185 17.59 -24.24 16.52
C TRP A 185 18.67 -24.40 15.45
N GLY A 186 19.27 -25.58 15.29
CA GLY A 186 20.24 -25.87 14.24
C GLY A 186 19.66 -25.85 12.81
N GLU A 187 18.39 -26.23 12.66
CA GLU A 187 17.59 -26.13 11.44
C GLU A 187 17.27 -24.65 11.17
N SER A 188 16.74 -23.88 12.13
CA SER A 188 16.50 -22.44 11.95
C SER A 188 17.76 -21.58 11.70
N GLN A 189 18.96 -22.12 11.90
CA GLN A 189 20.23 -21.48 11.51
C GLN A 189 20.68 -21.88 10.09
N ARG A 190 20.17 -23.00 9.57
CA ARG A 190 20.47 -23.56 8.24
C ARG A 190 19.37 -23.30 7.23
N ASP A 191 18.15 -23.03 7.65
CA ASP A 191 17.04 -22.72 6.74
C ASP A 191 17.00 -21.21 6.52
N GLY A 192 17.31 -20.79 5.30
CA GLY A 192 16.99 -19.45 4.81
C GLY A 192 15.67 -19.51 4.04
N ASP A 193 14.72 -18.63 4.36
CA ASP A 193 13.55 -18.40 3.51
C ASP A 193 13.59 -17.03 2.84
N ARG A 194 12.97 -16.96 1.67
CA ARG A 194 12.79 -15.75 0.88
C ARG A 194 11.37 -15.70 0.38
N GLU A 195 10.72 -14.56 0.55
CA GLU A 195 9.37 -14.35 0.02
C GLU A 195 9.43 -14.10 -1.49
N LEU A 196 8.52 -14.74 -2.22
CA LEU A 196 8.30 -14.55 -3.65
C LEU A 196 7.07 -13.64 -3.81
N PRO A 197 7.19 -12.45 -4.42
CA PRO A 197 6.07 -11.53 -4.52
C PRO A 197 4.92 -12.16 -5.32
N ALA A 198 3.70 -11.89 -4.88
CA ALA A 198 2.49 -12.34 -5.56
C ALA A 198 1.95 -11.23 -6.46
N SER A 199 1.52 -11.60 -7.67
CA SER A 199 0.80 -10.67 -8.53
C SER A 199 -0.54 -10.28 -7.88
N ARG A 200 -0.79 -8.98 -7.75
CA ARG A 200 -2.08 -8.45 -7.28
C ARG A 200 -3.15 -8.65 -8.36
N GLY A 201 -4.36 -9.05 -7.98
CA GLY A 201 -5.46 -9.34 -8.90
C GLY A 201 -5.80 -8.18 -9.84
N ALA A 202 -6.20 -8.48 -11.06
CA ALA A 202 -6.59 -7.49 -12.07
C ALA A 202 -7.96 -6.87 -11.75
N ILE A 203 -8.22 -5.67 -12.28
CA ILE A 203 -9.53 -5.03 -12.28
C ILE A 203 -9.98 -4.89 -13.74
N TYR A 204 -11.15 -5.43 -14.05
CA TYR A 204 -11.76 -5.46 -15.38
C TYR A 204 -13.10 -4.71 -15.43
N ASP A 205 -13.42 -4.13 -16.57
CA ASP A 205 -14.77 -3.66 -16.89
C ASP A 205 -15.74 -4.85 -17.12
N ARG A 206 -17.02 -4.56 -17.32
CA ARG A 206 -18.08 -5.57 -17.55
C ARG A 206 -17.90 -6.40 -18.82
N ASN A 207 -17.09 -5.93 -19.77
CA ASN A 207 -16.77 -6.58 -21.04
C ASN A 207 -15.47 -7.40 -20.97
N GLY A 208 -14.73 -7.35 -19.86
CA GLY A 208 -13.43 -7.99 -19.67
C GLY A 208 -12.23 -7.13 -20.08
N GLN A 209 -12.42 -5.83 -20.30
CA GLN A 209 -11.38 -4.88 -20.64
C GLN A 209 -10.58 -4.49 -19.39
N ALA A 210 -9.26 -4.47 -19.49
CA ALA A 210 -8.39 -4.30 -18.34
C ALA A 210 -8.25 -2.84 -17.90
N LEU A 211 -8.80 -2.50 -16.74
CA LEU A 211 -8.74 -1.16 -16.15
C LEU A 211 -7.49 -0.97 -15.28
N ALA A 212 -7.11 -1.98 -14.49
CA ALA A 212 -5.86 -2.03 -13.75
C ALA A 212 -5.25 -3.44 -13.75
N LEU A 213 -3.95 -3.54 -14.03
CA LEU A 213 -3.20 -4.79 -14.12
C LEU A 213 -1.94 -4.75 -13.24
N SER A 214 -1.44 -5.92 -12.89
CA SER A 214 -0.13 -6.10 -12.26
C SER A 214 0.85 -6.62 -13.30
N VAL A 215 1.75 -5.76 -13.75
CA VAL A 215 2.74 -6.11 -14.80
C VAL A 215 4.02 -6.59 -14.12
N ALA A 216 4.51 -7.76 -14.53
CA ALA A 216 5.83 -8.24 -14.13
C ALA A 216 6.92 -7.33 -14.73
N GLN A 217 7.76 -6.76 -13.87
CA GLN A 217 8.95 -6.00 -14.23
C GLN A 217 10.17 -6.77 -13.72
N PRO A 218 10.80 -7.61 -14.57
CA PRO A 218 11.94 -8.42 -14.16
C PRO A 218 13.13 -7.52 -13.79
N ARG A 219 13.80 -7.83 -12.68
CA ARG A 219 15.02 -7.15 -12.23
C ARG A 219 16.21 -8.11 -12.16
N ALA A 220 17.39 -7.59 -12.50
CA ALA A 220 18.65 -8.30 -12.33
C ALA A 220 19.11 -8.14 -10.88
N ILE A 221 19.26 -9.26 -10.17
CA ILE A 221 19.79 -9.29 -8.81
C ILE A 221 21.08 -10.11 -8.76
N ALA A 222 22.02 -9.70 -7.92
CA ALA A 222 23.20 -10.46 -7.57
C ALA A 222 23.13 -10.95 -6.12
N ASP A 223 23.77 -12.09 -5.89
CA ASP A 223 24.39 -12.41 -4.60
C ASP A 223 25.92 -12.30 -4.76
N PRO A 224 26.53 -11.13 -4.49
CA PRO A 224 27.96 -10.88 -4.64
C PRO A 224 28.87 -11.95 -4.01
N ALA A 225 28.48 -12.53 -2.86
CA ALA A 225 29.27 -13.54 -2.18
C ALA A 225 29.24 -14.92 -2.86
N ASN A 226 28.34 -15.14 -3.83
CA ASN A 226 28.32 -16.32 -4.70
C ASN A 226 29.04 -16.09 -6.06
N ILE A 227 29.68 -14.93 -6.27
CA ILE A 227 30.41 -14.60 -7.51
C ILE A 227 31.92 -14.77 -7.28
N LYS A 228 32.56 -15.72 -7.99
CA LYS A 228 34.00 -15.97 -7.87
C LYS A 228 34.80 -15.00 -8.73
N HIS A 229 34.22 -14.54 -9.84
CA HIS A 229 34.90 -13.66 -10.81
C HIS A 229 34.12 -12.36 -11.12
N PRO A 230 33.96 -11.43 -10.15
CA PRO A 230 33.17 -10.19 -10.32
C PRO A 230 33.52 -9.38 -11.58
N GLY A 231 34.81 -9.22 -11.90
CA GLY A 231 35.24 -8.49 -13.10
C GLY A 231 35.04 -9.22 -14.44
N ALA A 232 34.83 -10.55 -14.41
CA ALA A 232 34.42 -11.31 -15.59
C ALA A 232 32.91 -11.19 -15.79
N THR A 233 32.12 -11.44 -14.74
CA THR A 233 30.66 -11.27 -14.73
C THR A 233 30.27 -9.84 -15.12
N ALA A 234 30.94 -8.81 -14.56
CA ALA A 234 30.69 -7.41 -14.90
C ALA A 234 31.01 -7.10 -16.38
N LYS A 235 32.03 -7.73 -16.96
CA LYS A 235 32.37 -7.56 -18.38
C LYS A 235 31.30 -8.18 -19.31
N ALA A 236 30.73 -9.32 -18.93
CA ALA A 236 29.65 -9.97 -19.70
C ALA A 236 28.31 -9.25 -19.54
N LEU A 237 27.99 -8.80 -18.32
CA LEU A 237 26.67 -8.27 -17.94
C LEU A 237 26.49 -6.78 -18.27
N ALA A 238 27.54 -5.95 -18.18
CA ALA A 238 27.48 -4.52 -18.51
C ALA A 238 26.88 -4.21 -19.90
N PRO A 239 27.29 -4.84 -21.02
CA PRO A 239 26.69 -4.58 -22.33
C PRO A 239 25.24 -5.08 -22.47
N ILE A 240 24.79 -6.00 -21.64
CA ILE A 240 23.39 -6.48 -21.62
C ILE A 240 22.50 -5.49 -20.84
N LEU A 241 22.96 -5.05 -19.67
CA LEU A 241 22.23 -4.12 -18.81
C LEU A 241 22.34 -2.65 -19.24
N GLY A 242 23.29 -2.30 -20.12
CA GLY A 242 23.55 -0.93 -20.57
C GLY A 242 24.21 -0.03 -19.52
N VAL A 243 24.74 -0.61 -18.43
CA VAL A 243 25.35 0.12 -17.31
C VAL A 243 26.88 0.13 -17.37
N GLU A 244 27.48 1.12 -16.71
CA GLU A 244 28.92 1.32 -16.64
C GLU A 244 29.61 0.18 -15.86
N ARG A 245 30.67 -0.40 -16.44
CA ARG A 245 31.31 -1.62 -15.92
C ARG A 245 31.94 -1.41 -14.55
N VAL A 246 32.60 -0.30 -14.27
CA VAL A 246 33.29 -0.07 -12.99
C VAL A 246 32.27 0.07 -11.85
N SER A 247 31.13 0.71 -12.09
CA SER A 247 30.00 0.71 -11.16
C SER A 247 29.47 -0.71 -10.91
N LEU A 248 29.28 -1.50 -11.97
CA LEU A 248 28.79 -2.87 -11.86
C LEU A 248 29.79 -3.78 -11.11
N GLU A 249 31.07 -3.72 -11.44
CA GLU A 249 32.15 -4.49 -10.82
C GLU A 249 32.36 -4.12 -9.34
N LYS A 250 32.12 -2.85 -8.96
CA LYS A 250 32.05 -2.40 -7.55
C LYS A 250 30.88 -3.03 -6.81
N ASP A 251 29.70 -3.11 -7.43
CA ASP A 251 28.51 -3.68 -6.80
C ASP A 251 28.57 -5.21 -6.68
N LEU A 252 29.13 -5.91 -7.69
CA LEU A 252 29.41 -7.35 -7.64
C LEU A 252 30.56 -7.72 -6.70
N ASN A 253 31.36 -6.75 -6.24
CA ASN A 253 32.44 -6.93 -5.24
C ASN A 253 32.07 -6.34 -3.86
N SER A 254 30.76 -6.10 -3.63
CA SER A 254 30.25 -5.66 -2.33
C SER A 254 30.09 -6.85 -1.36
N LYS A 255 30.04 -6.58 -0.06
CA LYS A 255 29.88 -7.62 0.99
C LYS A 255 28.42 -7.93 1.33
N THR A 256 27.47 -7.64 0.44
CA THR A 256 26.07 -7.99 0.66
C THR A 256 25.75 -9.37 0.08
N ARG A 257 24.74 -10.04 0.64
CA ARG A 257 24.19 -11.31 0.14
C ARG A 257 23.06 -11.11 -0.90
N TYR A 258 22.69 -9.85 -1.13
CA TYR A 258 21.65 -9.40 -2.07
C TYR A 258 22.00 -7.99 -2.58
N LYS A 259 21.83 -7.75 -3.88
CA LYS A 259 22.02 -6.45 -4.53
C LYS A 259 21.19 -6.39 -5.82
N VAL A 260 20.31 -5.40 -5.97
CA VAL A 260 19.69 -5.08 -7.28
C VAL A 260 20.72 -4.37 -8.16
N LEU A 261 20.86 -4.81 -9.41
CA LEU A 261 21.80 -4.27 -10.40
C LEU A 261 21.11 -3.40 -11.46
N SER A 262 19.90 -3.79 -11.85
CA SER A 262 19.09 -3.12 -12.87
C SER A 262 17.64 -3.55 -12.69
N GLU A 263 16.71 -2.60 -12.76
CA GLU A 263 15.27 -2.84 -12.80
C GLU A 263 14.74 -2.70 -14.24
N ASN A 264 13.53 -3.19 -14.50
CA ASN A 264 12.81 -3.05 -15.78
C ASN A 264 13.56 -3.66 -16.98
N LEU A 265 14.04 -4.90 -16.82
CA LEU A 265 14.67 -5.65 -17.90
C LEU A 265 13.66 -5.97 -19.01
N THR A 266 14.08 -5.80 -20.26
CA THR A 266 13.34 -6.31 -21.42
C THR A 266 13.56 -7.81 -21.61
N ASP A 267 12.62 -8.51 -22.25
CA ASP A 267 12.71 -9.95 -22.57
C ASP A 267 14.05 -10.35 -23.21
N LYS A 268 14.61 -9.46 -24.05
CA LYS A 268 15.91 -9.65 -24.72
C LYS A 268 17.07 -9.67 -23.73
N GLN A 269 17.02 -8.83 -22.69
CA GLN A 269 18.02 -8.79 -21.62
C GLN A 269 17.86 -9.96 -20.68
N VAL A 270 16.63 -10.31 -20.31
CA VAL A 270 16.29 -11.52 -19.52
C VAL A 270 16.83 -12.78 -20.23
N ALA A 271 16.52 -12.96 -21.52
CA ALA A 271 17.02 -14.08 -22.31
C ALA A 271 18.55 -14.10 -22.43
N ALA A 272 19.20 -12.94 -22.63
CA ALA A 272 20.66 -12.85 -22.69
C ALA A 272 21.35 -13.17 -21.35
N ILE A 273 20.74 -12.78 -20.22
CA ILE A 273 21.23 -13.14 -18.88
C ILE A 273 21.07 -14.66 -18.66
N HIS A 274 19.91 -15.24 -18.98
CA HIS A 274 19.72 -16.69 -18.87
C HIS A 274 20.69 -17.49 -19.75
N ALA A 275 20.98 -17.02 -20.96
CA ALA A 275 22.01 -17.63 -21.83
C ALA A 275 23.39 -17.58 -21.17
N GLY A 276 23.85 -16.40 -20.74
CA GLY A 276 25.16 -16.25 -20.10
C GLY A 276 25.31 -17.01 -18.77
N VAL A 277 24.24 -17.15 -17.99
CA VAL A 277 24.21 -18.00 -16.78
C VAL A 277 24.29 -19.49 -17.16
N THR A 278 23.59 -19.92 -18.22
CA THR A 278 23.62 -21.31 -18.71
C THR A 278 24.98 -21.69 -19.30
N GLU A 279 25.64 -20.75 -19.98
CA GLU A 279 27.00 -20.90 -20.52
C GLU A 279 28.11 -20.78 -19.45
N GLY A 280 27.76 -20.40 -18.21
CA GLY A 280 28.73 -20.15 -17.13
C GLY A 280 29.59 -18.89 -17.32
N THR A 281 29.20 -17.98 -18.21
CA THR A 281 29.89 -16.69 -18.42
C THR A 281 29.39 -15.59 -17.47
N ILE A 282 28.25 -15.79 -16.83
CA ILE A 282 27.64 -14.91 -15.82
C ILE A 282 27.43 -15.72 -14.53
N GLU A 283 28.23 -15.47 -13.50
CA GLU A 283 28.09 -16.10 -12.17
C GLU A 283 27.19 -15.29 -11.22
N GLY A 284 26.42 -15.97 -10.35
CA GLY A 284 25.75 -15.40 -9.17
C GLY A 284 24.66 -14.35 -9.44
N ILE A 285 24.17 -14.27 -10.69
CA ILE A 285 23.05 -13.42 -11.10
C ILE A 285 21.77 -14.27 -11.17
N ALA A 286 20.67 -13.71 -10.67
CA ALA A 286 19.33 -14.23 -10.87
C ALA A 286 18.42 -13.14 -11.46
N ILE A 287 17.35 -13.58 -12.11
CA ILE A 287 16.20 -12.76 -12.47
C ILE A 287 15.16 -12.93 -11.36
N GLU A 288 14.51 -11.84 -10.99
CA GLU A 288 13.39 -11.82 -10.07
C GLU A 288 12.31 -10.91 -10.65
N ASP A 289 11.06 -11.38 -10.67
CA ASP A 289 9.93 -10.55 -11.05
C ASP A 289 9.49 -9.70 -9.86
N LYS A 290 9.39 -8.37 -10.07
CA LYS A 290 8.68 -7.45 -9.20
C LYS A 290 7.38 -7.07 -9.90
N TYR A 291 6.24 -7.04 -9.20
CA TYR A 291 5.00 -6.58 -9.81
C TYR A 291 4.85 -5.07 -9.63
N VAL A 292 4.34 -4.40 -10.65
CA VAL A 292 4.01 -2.97 -10.62
C VAL A 292 2.63 -2.75 -11.21
N ARG A 293 1.81 -1.98 -10.50
CA ARG A 293 0.46 -1.64 -10.92
C ARG A 293 0.48 -0.74 -12.16
N SER A 294 -0.32 -1.06 -13.15
CA SER A 294 -0.39 -0.37 -14.44
C SER A 294 -1.84 -0.27 -14.89
N ASN A 295 -2.28 0.94 -15.23
CA ASN A 295 -3.59 1.19 -15.80
C ASN A 295 -3.42 1.29 -17.33
N PRO A 296 -3.89 0.32 -18.14
CA PRO A 296 -3.68 0.33 -19.59
C PRO A 296 -4.23 1.58 -20.27
N ASN A 297 -5.34 2.12 -19.73
CA ASN A 297 -6.03 3.31 -20.22
C ASN A 297 -5.60 4.60 -19.51
N GLY A 298 -4.50 4.59 -18.74
CA GLY A 298 -3.92 5.76 -18.10
C GLY A 298 -4.80 6.33 -16.98
N ASP A 299 -5.38 7.51 -17.24
CA ASP A 299 -6.13 8.31 -16.26
C ASP A 299 -7.64 7.96 -16.20
N LEU A 300 -8.11 7.01 -17.00
CA LEU A 300 -9.51 6.52 -16.99
C LEU A 300 -9.90 5.95 -15.61
N ALA A 301 -11.06 6.35 -15.10
CA ALA A 301 -11.66 5.88 -13.84
C ALA A 301 -10.79 6.02 -12.58
N LEU A 302 -9.81 6.94 -12.56
CA LEU A 302 -8.85 7.10 -11.45
C LEU A 302 -9.48 7.20 -10.06
N GLY A 303 -10.56 7.97 -9.92
CA GLY A 303 -11.28 8.10 -8.65
C GLY A 303 -11.91 6.79 -8.18
N VAL A 304 -12.48 6.00 -9.10
CA VAL A 304 -13.20 4.75 -8.78
C VAL A 304 -12.22 3.60 -8.53
N ILE A 305 -11.28 3.36 -9.45
CA ILE A 305 -10.21 2.37 -9.29
C ILE A 305 -9.41 2.68 -8.01
N GLY A 306 -9.04 3.95 -7.83
CA GLY A 306 -8.15 4.40 -6.78
C GLY A 306 -6.70 4.02 -7.07
N ARG A 307 -5.96 3.68 -6.01
CA ARG A 307 -4.51 3.44 -6.08
C ARG A 307 -4.09 2.32 -5.13
N SER A 308 -3.10 1.53 -5.56
CA SER A 308 -2.25 0.76 -4.67
C SER A 308 -0.88 1.44 -4.48
N LEU A 309 -0.17 1.03 -3.45
CA LEU A 309 1.28 1.17 -3.35
C LEU A 309 1.98 0.12 -4.24
N ALA A 310 3.31 0.23 -4.37
CA ALA A 310 4.14 -0.81 -4.97
C ALA A 310 4.66 -1.76 -3.88
N ASP A 311 4.91 -3.02 -4.24
CA ASP A 311 5.37 -4.09 -3.34
C ASP A 311 6.50 -3.63 -2.40
N GLY A 312 6.31 -3.81 -1.09
CA GLY A 312 7.27 -3.40 -0.04
C GLY A 312 7.33 -1.89 0.24
N GLN A 313 6.27 -1.15 -0.08
CA GLN A 313 6.06 0.23 0.38
C GLN A 313 4.87 0.30 1.34
N THR A 314 5.05 1.03 2.44
CA THR A 314 3.99 1.40 3.39
C THR A 314 3.49 2.82 3.15
N ASP A 315 2.23 3.11 3.48
CA ASP A 315 1.70 4.46 3.59
C ASP A 315 2.23 5.19 4.84
N VAL A 316 1.72 6.40 5.09
CA VAL A 316 2.09 7.26 6.24
C VAL A 316 1.66 6.66 7.60
N ALA A 317 0.70 5.74 7.61
CA ALA A 317 0.21 5.03 8.78
C ALA A 317 0.82 3.63 8.96
N GLY A 318 1.60 3.14 7.99
CA GLY A 318 2.27 1.83 8.02
C GLY A 318 1.55 0.73 7.24
N ASN A 319 0.48 1.03 6.48
CA ASN A 319 -0.28 0.03 5.71
C ASN A 319 0.38 -0.23 4.34
N GLU A 320 0.37 -1.47 3.88
CA GLU A 320 0.76 -1.84 2.51
C GLU A 320 -0.50 -2.07 1.64
N GLY A 321 -0.34 -2.19 0.31
CA GLY A 321 -1.45 -2.51 -0.60
C GLY A 321 -2.28 -1.31 -1.06
N GLY A 322 -3.61 -1.45 -1.06
CA GLY A 322 -4.59 -0.50 -1.58
C GLY A 322 -4.85 0.70 -0.66
N ILE A 323 -4.65 1.92 -1.18
CA ILE A 323 -4.71 3.17 -0.40
C ILE A 323 -5.94 4.04 -0.67
N SER A 324 -6.60 3.90 -1.83
CA SER A 324 -7.86 4.59 -2.15
C SER A 324 -8.74 3.76 -3.09
N GLY A 325 -10.02 4.15 -3.23
CA GLY A 325 -10.98 3.56 -4.17
C GLY A 325 -11.20 2.05 -4.02
N LEU A 326 -11.59 1.39 -5.12
CA LEU A 326 -11.79 -0.06 -5.17
C LEU A 326 -10.52 -0.84 -4.80
N GLU A 327 -9.34 -0.34 -5.14
CA GLU A 327 -8.06 -0.91 -4.69
C GLU A 327 -8.00 -1.08 -3.17
N LYS A 328 -8.58 -0.15 -2.39
CA LYS A 328 -8.67 -0.24 -0.94
C LYS A 328 -9.83 -1.11 -0.46
N SER A 329 -11.05 -0.91 -0.95
CA SER A 329 -12.21 -1.71 -0.49
C SER A 329 -12.06 -3.21 -0.78
N PHE A 330 -11.39 -3.56 -1.88
CA PHE A 330 -11.18 -4.95 -2.29
C PHE A 330 -9.76 -5.46 -2.02
N ASP A 331 -8.93 -4.74 -1.25
CA ASP A 331 -7.52 -5.11 -1.02
C ASP A 331 -7.37 -6.57 -0.55
N LYS A 332 -8.19 -7.00 0.41
CA LYS A 332 -8.23 -8.36 0.95
C LYS A 332 -8.35 -9.46 -0.13
N TYR A 333 -8.96 -9.15 -1.27
CA TYR A 333 -9.15 -10.06 -2.39
C TYR A 333 -8.11 -9.84 -3.49
N LEU A 334 -7.77 -8.57 -3.78
CA LEU A 334 -6.77 -8.19 -4.78
C LEU A 334 -5.34 -8.57 -4.35
N THR A 335 -5.03 -8.55 -3.06
CA THR A 335 -3.74 -8.95 -2.50
C THR A 335 -3.53 -10.46 -2.63
N GLY A 336 -2.53 -10.85 -3.42
CA GLY A 336 -2.14 -12.26 -3.57
C GLY A 336 -1.40 -12.82 -2.37
N THR A 337 -1.30 -14.15 -2.28
CA THR A 337 -0.53 -14.82 -1.22
C THR A 337 0.92 -14.98 -1.67
N ALA A 338 1.85 -14.30 -0.99
CA ALA A 338 3.28 -14.40 -1.26
C ALA A 338 3.78 -15.86 -1.13
N GLY A 339 4.63 -16.27 -2.08
CA GLY A 339 5.28 -17.57 -2.06
C GLY A 339 6.47 -17.58 -1.11
N LYS A 340 7.04 -18.75 -0.83
CA LYS A 340 8.30 -18.88 -0.08
C LYS A 340 9.27 -19.83 -0.77
N TYR A 341 10.46 -19.31 -1.05
CA TYR A 341 11.62 -20.05 -1.53
C TYR A 341 12.54 -20.35 -0.35
N PHE A 342 12.60 -21.62 0.05
CA PHE A 342 13.46 -22.13 1.11
C PHE A 342 14.76 -22.67 0.52
N TYR A 343 15.88 -22.37 1.18
CA TYR A 343 17.20 -22.87 0.82
C TYR A 343 18.04 -23.18 2.07
N GLU A 344 18.76 -24.29 2.06
CA GLU A 344 19.80 -24.53 3.06
C GLU A 344 20.95 -23.52 2.90
N GLN A 345 21.42 -22.96 4.02
CA GLN A 345 22.50 -21.98 4.13
C GLN A 345 23.53 -22.37 5.19
N ASP A 346 24.77 -21.90 5.01
CA ASP A 346 25.85 -22.08 5.99
C ASP A 346 25.76 -21.09 7.17
N VAL A 347 26.69 -21.21 8.12
CA VAL A 347 26.78 -20.34 9.31
C VAL A 347 27.14 -18.87 9.02
N TRP A 348 27.30 -18.51 7.75
CA TRP A 348 27.51 -17.15 7.26
C TRP A 348 26.38 -16.68 6.30
N GLY A 349 25.33 -17.50 6.13
CA GLY A 349 24.16 -17.20 5.30
C GLY A 349 24.35 -17.44 3.80
N ASN A 350 25.35 -18.25 3.38
CA ASN A 350 25.54 -18.63 1.97
C ASN A 350 24.75 -19.90 1.63
N PRO A 351 23.91 -19.91 0.57
CA PRO A 351 23.23 -21.11 0.11
C PRO A 351 24.18 -22.29 -0.14
N ILE A 352 23.90 -23.45 0.48
CA ILE A 352 24.73 -24.64 0.38
C ILE A 352 24.60 -25.24 -1.03
N ALA A 353 25.73 -25.46 -1.70
CA ALA A 353 25.77 -26.11 -3.00
C ALA A 353 25.36 -27.58 -2.88
N GLY A 354 24.15 -27.91 -3.34
CA GLY A 354 23.54 -29.23 -3.20
C GLY A 354 22.73 -29.44 -1.92
N GLY A 355 22.57 -28.41 -1.09
CA GLY A 355 21.64 -28.44 0.05
C GLY A 355 20.17 -28.41 -0.38
N SER A 356 19.27 -28.73 0.55
CA SER A 356 17.82 -28.74 0.31
C SER A 356 17.29 -27.40 -0.23
N ARG A 357 16.32 -27.50 -1.14
CA ARG A 357 15.59 -26.38 -1.73
C ARG A 357 14.13 -26.76 -1.86
N SER A 358 13.25 -25.88 -1.40
CA SER A 358 11.80 -26.05 -1.51
C SER A 358 11.16 -24.75 -1.96
N THR A 359 10.06 -24.81 -2.69
CA THR A 359 9.39 -23.62 -3.22
C THR A 359 7.89 -23.77 -3.09
N ILE A 360 7.30 -22.97 -2.20
CA ILE A 360 5.88 -22.66 -2.21
C ILE A 360 5.69 -21.54 -3.25
N PRO A 361 5.01 -21.78 -4.38
CA PRO A 361 4.78 -20.74 -5.38
C PRO A 361 3.88 -19.64 -4.81
N ALA A 362 4.06 -18.40 -5.30
CA ALA A 362 3.14 -17.32 -5.02
C ALA A 362 1.79 -17.55 -5.73
N VAL A 363 0.70 -17.09 -5.11
CA VAL A 363 -0.66 -17.20 -5.64
C VAL A 363 -1.19 -15.80 -5.94
N GLN A 364 -1.60 -15.56 -7.19
CA GLN A 364 -2.20 -14.29 -7.61
C GLN A 364 -3.44 -13.97 -6.77
N GLY A 365 -3.69 -12.69 -6.50
CA GLY A 365 -4.96 -12.24 -5.92
C GLY A 365 -6.15 -12.52 -6.83
N ALA A 366 -7.37 -12.47 -6.29
CA ALA A 366 -8.58 -12.62 -7.07
C ALA A 366 -8.79 -11.39 -7.98
N ASP A 367 -9.15 -11.65 -9.23
CA ASP A 367 -9.49 -10.60 -10.20
C ASP A 367 -10.91 -10.07 -9.94
N LEU A 368 -11.10 -8.76 -10.08
CA LEU A 368 -12.35 -8.05 -9.83
C LEU A 368 -12.98 -7.59 -11.16
N PHE A 369 -14.23 -8.00 -11.40
CA PHE A 369 -15.02 -7.56 -12.55
C PHE A 369 -16.06 -6.53 -12.10
N LEU A 370 -16.09 -5.37 -12.76
CA LEU A 370 -16.97 -4.25 -12.43
C LEU A 370 -18.24 -4.24 -13.30
N THR A 371 -19.24 -3.48 -12.87
CA THR A 371 -20.40 -3.11 -13.68
C THR A 371 -20.10 -1.99 -14.69
N LEU A 372 -18.98 -1.27 -14.48
CA LEU A 372 -18.51 -0.20 -15.38
C LEU A 372 -18.31 -0.72 -16.81
N ASP A 373 -18.61 0.14 -17.77
CA ASP A 373 -18.30 -0.06 -19.18
C ASP A 373 -17.20 0.93 -19.59
N GLU A 374 -16.09 0.41 -20.12
CA GLU A 374 -14.91 1.22 -20.49
C GLU A 374 -15.26 2.43 -21.38
N ALA A 375 -16.14 2.21 -22.37
CA ALA A 375 -16.48 3.22 -23.36
C ALA A 375 -17.45 4.28 -22.82
N LEU A 376 -18.41 3.88 -21.98
CA LEU A 376 -19.30 4.83 -21.30
C LEU A 376 -18.55 5.66 -20.26
N GLN A 377 -17.61 5.08 -19.52
CA GLN A 377 -16.75 5.81 -18.59
C GLN A 377 -15.92 6.87 -19.33
N TYR A 378 -15.27 6.48 -20.44
CA TYR A 378 -14.45 7.39 -21.23
C TYR A 378 -15.27 8.57 -21.78
N GLU A 379 -16.42 8.31 -22.41
CA GLU A 379 -17.23 9.37 -22.99
C GLU A 379 -17.90 10.24 -21.91
N ALA A 380 -18.19 9.71 -20.72
CA ALA A 380 -18.65 10.50 -19.57
C ALA A 380 -17.55 11.45 -19.06
N GLU A 381 -16.35 10.94 -18.76
CA GLU A 381 -15.20 11.74 -18.33
C GLU A 381 -14.84 12.83 -19.36
N ARG A 382 -14.84 12.46 -20.64
CA ARG A 382 -14.61 13.38 -21.76
C ARG A 382 -15.69 14.46 -21.86
N SER A 383 -16.97 14.07 -21.81
CA SER A 383 -18.09 15.03 -21.92
C SER A 383 -18.10 16.05 -20.79
N ILE A 384 -17.85 15.62 -19.55
CA ILE A 384 -17.76 16.56 -18.42
C ILE A 384 -16.45 17.36 -18.43
N SER A 385 -15.36 16.84 -19.01
CA SER A 385 -14.13 17.62 -19.24
C SER A 385 -14.32 18.74 -20.24
N ASP A 386 -14.94 18.45 -21.39
CA ASP A 386 -15.27 19.46 -22.41
C ASP A 386 -16.24 20.50 -21.84
N ALA A 387 -17.21 20.08 -21.00
CA ALA A 387 -18.10 20.99 -20.29
C ALA A 387 -17.34 21.94 -19.34
N VAL A 388 -16.55 21.40 -18.40
CA VAL A 388 -15.74 22.17 -17.43
C VAL A 388 -14.81 23.15 -18.13
N ALA A 389 -14.12 22.71 -19.19
CA ALA A 389 -13.23 23.57 -19.99
C ALA A 389 -13.96 24.69 -20.73
N SER A 390 -15.22 24.47 -21.14
CA SER A 390 -16.03 25.47 -21.83
C SER A 390 -16.73 26.47 -20.89
N SER A 391 -17.06 26.06 -19.66
CA SER A 391 -17.77 26.89 -18.68
C SER A 391 -16.83 27.61 -17.70
N GLY A 392 -15.60 27.15 -17.53
CA GLY A 392 -14.69 27.63 -16.49
C GLY A 392 -15.14 27.23 -15.08
N ALA A 393 -15.69 26.02 -14.93
CA ALA A 393 -16.09 25.48 -13.62
C ALA A 393 -14.89 24.86 -12.88
N ASP A 394 -14.94 24.78 -11.55
CA ASP A 394 -13.88 24.16 -10.76
C ASP A 394 -13.86 22.62 -10.89
N SER A 395 -15.04 22.01 -11.05
CA SER A 395 -15.19 20.56 -11.27
C SER A 395 -16.56 20.18 -11.83
N ALA A 396 -16.66 18.96 -12.33
CA ALA A 396 -17.93 18.33 -12.71
C ALA A 396 -17.91 16.83 -12.37
N GLN A 397 -19.11 16.26 -12.37
CA GLN A 397 -19.40 14.89 -11.95
C GLN A 397 -20.42 14.27 -12.91
N ALA A 398 -20.37 12.96 -13.13
CA ALA A 398 -21.44 12.24 -13.83
C ALA A 398 -21.54 10.78 -13.37
N VAL A 399 -22.77 10.30 -13.19
CA VAL A 399 -23.08 8.88 -12.97
C VAL A 399 -24.01 8.40 -14.07
N ILE A 400 -23.71 7.25 -14.66
CA ILE A 400 -24.59 6.54 -15.61
C ILE A 400 -24.89 5.19 -14.98
N MET A 401 -26.16 4.86 -14.82
CA MET A 401 -26.60 3.61 -14.19
C MET A 401 -27.75 2.93 -14.95
N VAL A 402 -28.01 1.67 -14.64
CA VAL A 402 -29.20 0.93 -15.07
C VAL A 402 -30.22 0.89 -13.91
N PRO A 403 -31.31 1.69 -13.94
CA PRO A 403 -32.21 1.81 -12.79
C PRO A 403 -32.89 0.50 -12.37
N SER A 404 -33.05 -0.46 -13.29
CA SER A 404 -33.68 -1.76 -13.01
C SER A 404 -32.75 -2.81 -12.41
N THR A 405 -31.44 -2.57 -12.33
CA THR A 405 -30.45 -3.49 -11.74
C THR A 405 -29.53 -2.83 -10.70
N GLY A 406 -29.47 -1.50 -10.64
CA GLY A 406 -28.53 -0.75 -9.82
C GLY A 406 -27.09 -0.75 -10.37
N GLU A 407 -26.85 -1.37 -11.53
CA GLU A 407 -25.52 -1.42 -12.13
C GLU A 407 -25.04 -0.01 -12.53
N ILE A 408 -23.92 0.42 -11.96
CA ILE A 408 -23.23 1.65 -12.35
C ILE A 408 -22.37 1.35 -13.58
N LEU A 409 -22.65 2.01 -14.70
CA LEU A 409 -21.95 1.86 -15.99
C LEU A 409 -20.83 2.89 -16.16
N ALA A 410 -21.01 4.09 -15.60
CA ALA A 410 -19.98 5.11 -15.50
C ALA A 410 -20.12 5.88 -14.18
N MET A 411 -18.99 6.25 -13.58
CA MET A 411 -18.90 7.10 -12.40
C MET A 411 -17.65 7.98 -12.57
N ALA A 412 -17.87 9.19 -13.08
CA ALA A 412 -16.84 10.10 -13.57
C ALA A 412 -16.72 11.33 -12.67
N SER A 413 -15.48 11.71 -12.38
CA SER A 413 -15.13 12.91 -11.60
C SER A 413 -14.02 13.67 -12.31
N VAL A 414 -14.20 14.96 -12.55
CA VAL A 414 -13.25 15.81 -13.27
C VAL A 414 -13.07 17.13 -12.53
N THR A 415 -11.85 17.68 -12.51
CA THR A 415 -11.53 18.93 -11.82
C THR A 415 -10.58 19.79 -12.66
N ALA A 416 -10.67 21.11 -12.54
CA ALA A 416 -9.63 22.03 -12.98
C ALA A 416 -8.57 22.22 -11.87
N ASP A 417 -7.35 22.58 -12.25
CA ASP A 417 -6.32 23.08 -11.33
C ASP A 417 -6.23 24.63 -11.36
N GLU A 418 -5.33 25.22 -10.58
CA GLU A 418 -5.14 26.68 -10.49
C GLU A 418 -4.72 27.34 -11.82
N ASP A 419 -4.14 26.57 -12.76
CA ASP A 419 -3.81 27.01 -14.12
C ASP A 419 -5.00 26.86 -15.09
N GLY A 420 -6.16 26.39 -14.61
CA GLY A 420 -7.38 26.14 -15.40
C GLY A 420 -7.34 24.84 -16.20
N LYS A 421 -6.39 23.94 -15.94
CA LYS A 421 -6.21 22.70 -16.71
C LYS A 421 -7.07 21.58 -16.16
N VAL A 422 -8.06 21.21 -16.96
CA VAL A 422 -9.02 20.14 -16.67
C VAL A 422 -8.35 18.75 -16.72
N HIS A 423 -8.64 17.90 -15.74
CA HIS A 423 -8.16 16.53 -15.65
C HIS A 423 -9.10 15.62 -14.84
N VAL A 424 -8.99 14.30 -15.04
CA VAL A 424 -9.74 13.30 -14.27
C VAL A 424 -9.28 13.32 -12.82
N SER A 425 -10.25 13.38 -11.91
CA SER A 425 -10.04 13.44 -10.46
C SER A 425 -9.55 12.11 -9.90
N ARG A 426 -8.78 12.16 -8.81
CA ARG A 426 -8.43 10.98 -7.99
C ARG A 426 -9.37 10.78 -6.80
N ASP A 427 -10.25 11.74 -6.57
CA ASP A 427 -11.32 11.70 -5.57
C ASP A 427 -12.64 11.34 -6.28
N ASN A 428 -13.38 10.38 -5.74
CA ASN A 428 -14.61 9.89 -6.33
C ASN A 428 -15.82 10.72 -5.89
N LYS A 429 -15.87 11.97 -6.34
CA LYS A 429 -16.84 12.98 -5.87
C LYS A 429 -18.31 12.49 -5.82
N PRO A 430 -18.83 11.65 -6.75
CA PRO A 430 -20.20 11.11 -6.71
C PRO A 430 -20.57 10.22 -5.52
N VAL A 431 -19.62 9.95 -4.61
CA VAL A 431 -19.91 9.33 -3.31
C VAL A 431 -19.20 10.03 -2.15
N THR A 432 -18.27 10.96 -2.40
CA THR A 432 -17.43 11.61 -1.36
C THR A 432 -17.60 13.14 -1.28
N ALA A 433 -18.55 13.75 -1.99
CA ALA A 433 -18.69 15.21 -2.06
C ALA A 433 -20.16 15.64 -2.04
N VAL A 434 -20.64 16.01 -0.85
CA VAL A 434 -22.05 16.41 -0.64
C VAL A 434 -22.36 17.81 -1.20
N PHE A 435 -23.55 17.99 -1.78
CA PHE A 435 -24.05 19.27 -2.32
C PHE A 435 -25.57 19.39 -2.13
N GLU A 436 -26.11 20.62 -2.15
CA GLU A 436 -27.56 20.84 -2.15
C GLU A 436 -28.17 20.43 -3.52
N PRO A 437 -29.11 19.46 -3.58
CA PRO A 437 -29.66 18.98 -4.84
C PRO A 437 -30.55 20.03 -5.55
N GLY A 438 -31.12 20.98 -4.80
CA GLY A 438 -32.02 21.97 -5.32
C GLY A 438 -33.19 21.35 -6.10
N SER A 439 -33.48 21.92 -7.28
CA SER A 439 -34.72 21.63 -8.02
C SER A 439 -34.91 20.18 -8.47
N VAL A 440 -33.88 19.31 -8.49
CA VAL A 440 -34.10 17.88 -8.79
C VAL A 440 -34.88 17.18 -7.67
N ASN A 441 -34.76 17.65 -6.43
CA ASN A 441 -35.49 17.09 -5.28
C ASN A 441 -37.01 17.27 -5.36
N LYS A 442 -37.49 18.24 -6.15
CA LYS A 442 -38.93 18.48 -6.37
C LYS A 442 -39.64 17.23 -6.90
N MET A 443 -38.92 16.38 -7.64
CA MET A 443 -39.42 15.07 -8.10
C MET A 443 -39.83 14.16 -6.94
N ILE A 444 -39.04 14.08 -5.87
CA ILE A 444 -39.29 13.21 -4.71
C ILE A 444 -40.49 13.76 -3.92
N THR A 445 -40.51 15.06 -3.65
CA THR A 445 -41.64 15.76 -3.02
C THR A 445 -42.96 15.52 -3.74
N ILE A 446 -42.97 15.65 -5.07
CA ILE A 446 -44.18 15.50 -5.89
C ILE A 446 -44.57 14.03 -6.02
N ALA A 447 -43.62 13.10 -6.12
CA ALA A 447 -43.89 11.66 -6.12
C ALA A 447 -44.56 11.21 -4.82
N GLY A 448 -44.03 11.61 -3.65
CA GLY A 448 -44.65 11.33 -2.35
C GLY A 448 -46.05 11.95 -2.22
N ALA A 449 -46.25 13.17 -2.73
CA ALA A 449 -47.57 13.80 -2.73
C ALA A 449 -48.59 13.13 -3.67
N MET A 450 -48.13 12.47 -4.74
CA MET A 450 -48.98 11.68 -5.64
C MET A 450 -49.31 10.29 -5.06
N GLU A 451 -48.34 9.60 -4.46
CA GLU A 451 -48.54 8.29 -3.82
C GLU A 451 -49.53 8.38 -2.65
N GLU A 452 -49.45 9.46 -1.87
CA GLU A 452 -50.38 9.76 -0.76
C GLU A 452 -51.74 10.31 -1.23
N GLY A 453 -51.96 10.45 -2.55
CA GLY A 453 -53.21 10.98 -3.12
C GLY A 453 -53.50 12.45 -2.79
N VAL A 454 -52.50 13.20 -2.31
CA VAL A 454 -52.60 14.62 -1.93
C VAL A 454 -52.71 15.52 -3.17
N VAL A 455 -52.10 15.10 -4.29
CA VAL A 455 -52.24 15.70 -5.61
C VAL A 455 -52.37 14.63 -6.71
N SER A 456 -52.97 15.02 -7.82
CA SER A 456 -52.95 14.34 -9.12
C SER A 456 -52.20 15.23 -10.13
N PRO A 457 -51.76 14.71 -11.29
CA PRO A 457 -51.10 15.53 -12.32
C PRO A 457 -51.90 16.78 -12.74
N GLU A 458 -53.23 16.69 -12.68
CA GLU A 458 -54.21 17.73 -13.01
C GLU A 458 -54.63 18.59 -11.81
N THR A 459 -54.15 18.31 -10.59
CA THR A 459 -54.52 19.10 -9.39
C THR A 459 -53.98 20.51 -9.50
N VAL A 460 -54.88 21.48 -9.61
CA VAL A 460 -54.55 22.91 -9.67
C VAL A 460 -54.27 23.48 -8.27
N LEU A 461 -53.25 24.32 -8.17
CA LEU A 461 -52.94 25.16 -7.02
C LEU A 461 -52.76 26.61 -7.48
N ASP A 462 -53.21 27.56 -6.67
CA ASP A 462 -52.85 28.97 -6.84
C ASP A 462 -51.37 29.16 -6.47
N VAL A 463 -50.56 29.65 -7.40
CA VAL A 463 -49.13 29.95 -7.22
C VAL A 463 -48.98 31.48 -7.27
N PRO A 464 -48.83 32.17 -6.12
CA PRO A 464 -48.45 33.58 -6.10
C PRO A 464 -46.99 33.78 -6.53
N ASP A 465 -46.61 35.02 -6.82
CA ASP A 465 -45.24 35.45 -7.18
C ASP A 465 -44.25 35.30 -6.01
N HIS A 466 -44.75 35.50 -4.77
CA HIS A 466 -44.02 35.38 -3.51
C HIS A 466 -44.87 34.60 -2.47
N LEU A 467 -44.22 33.86 -1.58
CA LEU A 467 -44.85 33.07 -0.51
C LEU A 467 -44.11 33.24 0.82
N GLN A 468 -44.73 33.90 1.80
CA GLN A 468 -44.20 34.02 3.16
C GLN A 468 -44.47 32.74 3.97
N ILE A 469 -43.44 32.23 4.64
CA ILE A 469 -43.49 31.09 5.58
C ILE A 469 -42.72 31.48 6.83
N TYR A 470 -43.46 31.68 7.94
CA TYR A 470 -42.94 32.27 9.17
C TYR A 470 -42.18 33.58 8.89
N ASP A 471 -40.87 33.63 9.12
CA ASP A 471 -39.98 34.77 8.93
C ASP A 471 -39.22 34.76 7.59
N ALA A 472 -39.38 33.72 6.76
CA ALA A 472 -38.76 33.61 5.43
C ALA A 472 -39.76 33.87 4.28
N GLU A 473 -39.29 34.51 3.21
CA GLU A 473 -40.04 34.70 1.96
C GLU A 473 -39.44 33.83 0.85
N PHE A 474 -40.29 33.11 0.13
CA PHE A 474 -39.93 32.22 -0.98
C PHE A 474 -40.45 32.78 -2.29
N HIS A 475 -39.66 32.67 -3.36
CA HIS A 475 -40.00 33.12 -4.71
C HIS A 475 -39.59 32.08 -5.77
N ASP A 476 -40.18 32.16 -6.96
CA ASP A 476 -39.78 31.35 -8.11
C ASP A 476 -38.56 31.96 -8.84
N SER A 477 -37.95 31.18 -9.75
CA SER A 477 -36.74 31.61 -10.48
C SER A 477 -36.96 32.79 -11.44
N HIS A 478 -38.21 33.02 -11.84
CA HIS A 478 -38.64 34.08 -12.74
C HIS A 478 -39.94 34.68 -12.19
N PRO A 479 -40.05 36.01 -12.00
CA PRO A 479 -41.28 36.64 -11.51
C PRO A 479 -42.47 36.40 -12.44
N HIS A 480 -43.65 36.17 -11.86
CA HIS A 480 -44.88 35.91 -12.61
C HIS A 480 -46.11 36.45 -11.87
N PRO A 481 -47.17 36.88 -12.59
CA PRO A 481 -48.44 37.16 -11.94
C PRO A 481 -48.98 35.90 -11.24
N ALA A 482 -49.76 36.09 -10.17
CA ALA A 482 -50.39 34.97 -9.48
C ALA A 482 -51.21 34.11 -10.47
N ALA A 483 -50.85 32.83 -10.56
CA ALA A 483 -51.33 31.91 -11.58
C ALA A 483 -52.00 30.69 -10.94
N ALA A 484 -52.88 30.02 -11.69
CA ALA A 484 -53.44 28.74 -11.29
C ALA A 484 -52.75 27.65 -12.14
N TRP A 485 -51.87 26.87 -11.52
CA TRP A 485 -51.08 25.84 -12.20
C TRP A 485 -51.42 24.45 -11.68
N SER A 486 -51.57 23.50 -12.59
CA SER A 486 -51.61 22.06 -12.29
C SER A 486 -50.29 21.57 -11.70
N THR A 487 -50.29 20.44 -11.00
CA THR A 487 -49.06 19.79 -10.52
C THR A 487 -48.09 19.48 -11.67
N THR A 488 -48.62 19.18 -12.87
CA THR A 488 -47.81 19.00 -14.09
C THR A 488 -47.13 20.31 -14.53
N GLU A 489 -47.86 21.43 -14.51
CA GLU A 489 -47.29 22.75 -14.83
C GLU A 489 -46.27 23.21 -13.79
N ILE A 490 -46.55 22.99 -12.50
CA ILE A 490 -45.63 23.28 -11.38
C ILE A 490 -44.29 22.55 -11.55
N LEU A 491 -44.32 21.28 -11.97
CA LEU A 491 -43.10 20.53 -12.25
C LEU A 491 -42.41 21.02 -13.53
N TYR A 492 -43.18 21.29 -14.60
CA TYR A 492 -42.66 21.77 -15.88
C TYR A 492 -42.00 23.15 -15.80
N THR A 493 -42.55 24.08 -15.01
CA THR A 493 -41.92 25.39 -14.73
C THR A 493 -40.85 25.31 -13.64
N SER A 494 -40.73 24.18 -12.95
CA SER A 494 -39.92 24.00 -11.74
C SER A 494 -40.24 25.05 -10.67
N SER A 495 -41.53 25.29 -10.42
CA SER A 495 -41.99 26.25 -9.43
C SER A 495 -41.56 25.86 -8.01
N ASN A 496 -40.86 26.76 -7.32
CA ASN A 496 -40.54 26.63 -5.90
C ASN A 496 -41.84 26.73 -5.10
N ILE A 497 -42.59 27.82 -5.29
CA ILE A 497 -43.83 28.11 -4.57
C ILE A 497 -44.87 27.01 -4.79
N GLY A 498 -45.03 26.53 -6.03
CA GLY A 498 -45.90 25.41 -6.35
C GLY A 498 -45.50 24.14 -5.59
N THR A 499 -44.21 23.78 -5.61
CA THR A 499 -43.71 22.60 -4.88
C THR A 499 -43.89 22.73 -3.37
N ILE A 500 -43.60 23.92 -2.80
CA ILE A 500 -43.76 24.18 -1.37
C ILE A 500 -45.24 24.08 -0.95
N LYS A 501 -46.17 24.58 -1.77
CA LYS A 501 -47.62 24.46 -1.48
C LYS A 501 -48.14 23.03 -1.64
N ILE A 502 -47.46 22.17 -2.42
CA ILE A 502 -47.70 20.72 -2.44
C ILE A 502 -47.15 20.08 -1.16
N ALA A 503 -45.91 20.40 -0.76
CA ALA A 503 -45.30 19.90 0.46
C ALA A 503 -46.07 20.29 1.74
N GLN A 504 -46.62 21.51 1.80
CA GLN A 504 -47.49 21.96 2.89
C GLN A 504 -48.81 21.18 2.98
N ARG A 505 -49.32 20.63 1.87
CA ARG A 505 -50.49 19.72 1.88
C ARG A 505 -50.10 18.29 2.27
N LEU A 506 -48.88 17.87 1.95
CA LEU A 506 -48.32 16.55 2.28
C LEU A 506 -47.95 16.43 3.77
N GLY A 507 -47.38 17.49 4.35
CA GLY A 507 -46.95 17.58 5.75
C GLY A 507 -45.52 17.07 5.98
N SER A 508 -44.78 17.72 6.89
CA SER A 508 -43.35 17.48 7.12
C SER A 508 -43.01 16.02 7.43
N GLU A 509 -43.83 15.34 8.24
CA GLU A 509 -43.67 13.90 8.56
C GLU A 509 -43.56 13.03 7.30
N LYS A 510 -44.37 13.33 6.28
CA LYS A 510 -44.37 12.58 5.03
C LYS A 510 -43.26 13.05 4.08
N VAL A 511 -42.93 14.35 4.08
CA VAL A 511 -41.78 14.85 3.29
C VAL A 511 -40.48 14.21 3.77
N ASP A 512 -40.19 14.21 5.08
CA ASP A 512 -39.03 13.53 5.66
C ASP A 512 -39.02 12.03 5.30
N LYS A 513 -40.15 11.35 5.50
CA LYS A 513 -40.31 9.93 5.12
C LYS A 513 -39.96 9.68 3.66
N TYR A 514 -40.52 10.42 2.70
CA TYR A 514 -40.26 10.16 1.28
C TYR A 514 -38.83 10.53 0.87
N LEU A 515 -38.20 11.52 1.49
CA LEU A 515 -36.77 11.80 1.27
C LEU A 515 -35.90 10.60 1.73
N ARG A 516 -36.18 10.03 2.91
CA ARG A 516 -35.46 8.87 3.45
C ARG A 516 -35.78 7.56 2.71
N ASP A 517 -37.02 7.35 2.27
CA ASP A 517 -37.40 6.20 1.42
C ASP A 517 -36.65 6.22 0.07
N PHE A 518 -36.36 7.41 -0.47
CA PHE A 518 -35.52 7.61 -1.66
C PHE A 518 -34.01 7.59 -1.34
N GLY A 519 -33.61 7.33 -0.08
CA GLY A 519 -32.23 7.10 0.34
C GLY A 519 -31.48 8.30 0.90
N PHE A 520 -32.12 9.47 1.10
CA PHE A 520 -31.42 10.64 1.64
C PHE A 520 -31.13 10.48 3.14
N GLY A 521 -29.96 10.94 3.59
CA GLY A 521 -29.49 10.73 4.96
C GLY A 521 -28.95 9.31 5.21
N ALA A 522 -28.51 8.61 4.17
CA ALA A 522 -27.91 7.29 4.23
C ALA A 522 -26.86 7.10 3.11
N THR A 523 -25.86 6.25 3.36
CA THR A 523 -24.93 5.81 2.32
C THR A 523 -25.65 4.95 1.28
N THR A 524 -25.22 5.03 0.01
CA THR A 524 -25.80 4.26 -1.11
C THR A 524 -25.64 2.74 -0.95
N GLY A 525 -24.70 2.31 -0.12
CA GLY A 525 -24.41 0.90 0.16
C GLY A 525 -23.38 0.28 -0.78
N LEU A 526 -22.67 1.10 -1.57
CA LEU A 526 -21.58 0.65 -2.45
C LEU A 526 -20.37 0.12 -1.65
N GLY A 527 -20.19 0.56 -0.40
CA GLY A 527 -19.05 0.20 0.43
C GLY A 527 -17.76 0.87 -0.05
N PHE A 528 -17.89 2.08 -0.61
CA PHE A 528 -16.77 2.84 -1.16
C PHE A 528 -16.01 3.56 -0.02
N PRO A 529 -14.67 3.73 -0.11
CA PRO A 529 -13.94 4.41 0.96
C PRO A 529 -14.31 5.89 1.02
N ALA A 530 -14.71 6.37 2.20
CA ALA A 530 -15.25 7.72 2.43
C ALA A 530 -16.53 8.04 1.63
N GLU A 531 -17.40 7.04 1.47
CA GLU A 531 -18.80 7.22 1.08
C GLU A 531 -19.56 8.03 2.15
N GLU A 532 -20.08 9.20 1.77
CA GLU A 532 -20.84 10.12 2.63
C GLU A 532 -22.34 9.77 2.60
N ASP A 533 -23.06 9.99 3.71
CA ASP A 533 -24.52 9.80 3.84
C ASP A 533 -25.34 11.07 3.59
N GLY A 534 -24.68 12.20 3.34
CA GLY A 534 -25.29 13.50 3.10
C GLY A 534 -25.40 14.36 4.36
N ILE A 535 -26.28 15.35 4.32
CA ILE A 535 -26.64 16.17 5.49
C ILE A 535 -28.15 16.36 5.45
N MET A 536 -28.87 15.80 6.42
CA MET A 536 -30.32 15.94 6.56
C MET A 536 -30.66 16.07 8.04
N LYS A 537 -31.56 16.99 8.39
CA LYS A 537 -32.04 17.16 9.77
C LYS A 537 -33.02 16.05 10.12
N ASP A 538 -32.92 15.53 11.35
CA ASP A 538 -33.99 14.71 11.92
C ASP A 538 -35.26 15.54 12.14
N LEU A 539 -36.41 14.89 11.97
CA LEU A 539 -37.72 15.54 11.82
C LEU A 539 -38.09 16.40 13.04
N GLU A 540 -37.63 16.00 14.23
CA GLU A 540 -37.79 16.71 15.50
C GLU A 540 -37.04 18.05 15.53
N ASP A 541 -35.98 18.21 14.73
CA ASP A 541 -35.17 19.44 14.60
C ASP A 541 -35.62 20.34 13.43
N TRP A 542 -36.72 20.01 12.74
CA TRP A 542 -37.27 20.86 11.68
C TRP A 542 -37.91 22.13 12.25
N SER A 543 -37.43 23.28 11.79
CA SER A 543 -38.05 24.58 12.03
C SER A 543 -39.30 24.75 11.16
N GLY A 544 -40.13 25.76 11.50
CA GLY A 544 -41.28 26.13 10.67
C GLY A 544 -40.93 26.57 9.24
N VAL A 545 -39.67 26.91 8.96
CA VAL A 545 -39.16 27.31 7.63
C VAL A 545 -38.68 26.11 6.81
N ASP A 546 -38.31 24.99 7.44
CA ASP A 546 -37.73 23.83 6.74
C ASP A 546 -38.70 23.17 5.74
N ILE A 547 -40.02 23.25 5.99
CA ILE A 547 -41.05 22.84 5.01
C ILE A 547 -41.11 23.73 3.75
N GLY A 548 -40.40 24.87 3.75
CA GLY A 548 -40.18 25.71 2.58
C GLY A 548 -38.88 25.39 1.83
N THR A 549 -37.82 24.95 2.52
CA THR A 549 -36.50 24.69 1.92
C THR A 549 -36.29 23.22 1.52
N MET A 550 -36.55 22.29 2.44
CA MET A 550 -36.32 20.84 2.26
C MET A 550 -36.98 20.32 0.95
N PRO A 551 -38.26 20.62 0.64
CA PRO A 551 -38.94 20.01 -0.51
C PRO A 551 -38.48 20.56 -1.87
N ILE A 552 -37.77 21.69 -1.89
CA ILE A 552 -37.13 22.27 -3.07
C ILE A 552 -35.62 22.01 -3.13
N GLY A 553 -35.10 21.19 -2.22
CA GLY A 553 -33.71 20.73 -2.19
C GLY A 553 -32.71 21.70 -1.55
N GLN A 554 -33.15 22.50 -0.58
CA GLN A 554 -32.32 23.41 0.22
C GLN A 554 -32.38 23.03 1.71
N GLY A 555 -31.28 23.21 2.44
CA GLY A 555 -31.16 22.74 3.82
C GLY A 555 -30.96 21.21 3.95
N ILE A 556 -30.78 20.52 2.81
CA ILE A 556 -30.31 19.14 2.70
C ILE A 556 -29.07 19.10 1.81
N SER A 557 -28.20 18.13 2.02
CA SER A 557 -27.10 17.82 1.10
C SER A 557 -27.07 16.33 0.79
N VAL A 558 -26.76 15.99 -0.46
CA VAL A 558 -26.70 14.61 -1.01
C VAL A 558 -25.44 14.46 -1.88
N THR A 559 -25.14 13.23 -2.29
CA THR A 559 -24.05 12.87 -3.23
C THR A 559 -24.52 12.69 -4.67
#